data_AF-A0A7S3H5Y9-F1
#
_entry.id   AF-A0A7S3H5Y9-F1
#
_cell.length_a   1.000
_cell.length_b   1.000
_cell.length_c   1.000
_cell.angle_alpha   90.00
_cell.angle_beta   90.00
_cell.angle_gamma   90.00
#
_symmetry.space_group_name_H-M   'P 1'
#
loop_
_entity.id
_entity.type
_entity.pdbx_description
1 polymer ?
#
loop_
_entity_poly.entity_id
_entity_poly.type
_entity_poly.pdbx_seq_one_letter_code
_entity_poly.pdbx_strand_id
1 'polypeptide(L)'
;GQSSEEGNLQQLLLNIMLMLVVISFLLCMIVLVYLLLETSVEEALAFTVVLLVASIPLAIEIVITTTLALGAQELSREGAIVARLSAIEDMAGMAILCSDKTGTLTMNQMVIQAETPVFSKGETQYTLLRYAAMAAKWKEPPRDALDTLVLNAADLASLESV
;
A
#
# COMPACT_ATOMS: atom_id res chain seq x y z
N GLY A 1 4.13 -17.19 6.53
CA GLY A 1 2.94 -17.81 5.93
C GLY A 1 2.76 -17.21 4.57
N GLN A 2 2.89 -18.01 3.51
CA GLN A 2 2.62 -17.61 2.13
C GLN A 2 1.11 -17.44 1.97
N SER A 3 0.62 -16.21 2.07
CA SER A 3 -0.69 -15.85 1.51
C SER A 3 -0.45 -15.43 0.07
N SER A 4 -1.04 -16.19 -0.86
CA SER A 4 -1.05 -16.04 -2.32
C SER A 4 -0.65 -14.65 -2.84
N GLU A 5 0.45 -14.58 -3.59
CA GLU A 5 1.04 -13.33 -4.12
C GLU A 5 0.25 -12.69 -5.28
N GLU A 6 -0.80 -13.36 -5.77
CA GLU A 6 -1.63 -12.87 -6.88
C GLU A 6 -2.78 -11.99 -6.39
N GLY A 7 -2.95 -10.83 -7.03
CA GLY A 7 -4.01 -9.87 -6.72
C GLY A 7 -5.42 -10.42 -6.99
N ASN A 8 -6.42 -9.87 -6.29
CA ASN A 8 -7.82 -10.30 -6.44
C ASN A 8 -8.34 -10.13 -7.86
N LEU A 9 -7.91 -9.08 -8.58
CA LEU A 9 -8.30 -8.87 -9.97
C LEU A 9 -7.61 -9.90 -10.87
N GLN A 10 -6.32 -10.17 -10.66
CA GLN A 10 -5.56 -11.15 -11.43
C GLN A 10 -6.19 -12.56 -11.34
N GLN A 11 -6.58 -13.00 -10.14
CA GLN A 11 -7.27 -14.30 -9.97
C GLN A 11 -8.63 -14.33 -10.67
N LEU A 12 -9.40 -13.24 -10.58
CA LEU A 12 -10.71 -13.14 -11.23
C LEU A 12 -10.56 -13.16 -12.76
N LEU A 13 -9.56 -12.47 -13.29
CA LEU A 13 -9.25 -12.48 -14.72
C LEU A 13 -8.81 -13.86 -15.19
N LEU A 14 -7.94 -14.56 -14.46
CA LEU A 14 -7.56 -15.94 -14.80
C LEU A 14 -8.77 -16.87 -14.88
N ASN A 15 -9.72 -16.74 -13.96
CA ASN A 15 -10.97 -17.50 -13.99
C ASN A 15 -11.83 -17.16 -15.23
N ILE A 16 -11.98 -15.87 -15.55
CA ILE A 16 -12.74 -15.43 -16.75
C ILE A 16 -12.05 -15.90 -18.02
N MET A 17 -10.73 -15.78 -18.10
CA MET A 17 -9.91 -16.24 -19.22
C MET A 17 -10.08 -17.74 -19.44
N LEU A 18 -10.00 -18.54 -18.38
CA LEU A 18 -10.18 -19.98 -18.44
C LEU A 18 -11.61 -20.34 -18.88
N MET A 19 -12.62 -19.64 -18.35
CA MET A 19 -14.01 -19.80 -18.79
C MET A 19 -14.17 -19.51 -20.29
N LEU A 20 -13.59 -18.40 -20.78
CA LEU A 20 -13.68 -18.02 -22.18
C LEU A 20 -12.96 -19.03 -23.08
N VAL A 21 -11.79 -19.52 -22.67
CA VAL A 21 -11.05 -20.56 -23.39
C VAL A 21 -11.87 -21.85 -23.50
N VAL A 22 -12.52 -22.29 -22.43
CA VAL A 22 -13.37 -23.49 -22.45
C VAL A 22 -14.56 -23.31 -23.39
N ILE A 23 -15.24 -22.16 -23.33
CA ILE A 23 -16.37 -21.84 -24.22
C ILE A 23 -15.91 -21.80 -25.69
N SER A 24 -14.82 -21.09 -25.98
CA SER A 24 -14.22 -21.00 -27.31
C SER A 24 -13.84 -22.38 -27.84
N PHE A 25 -13.23 -23.23 -27.01
CA PHE A 25 -12.86 -24.58 -27.39
C PHE A 25 -14.09 -25.45 -27.71
N LEU A 26 -15.14 -25.39 -26.89
CA LEU A 26 -16.39 -26.08 -27.16
C LEU A 26 -17.02 -25.63 -28.49
N LEU A 27 -17.04 -24.32 -28.74
CA LEU A 27 -17.54 -23.76 -30.00
C LEU A 27 -16.71 -24.24 -31.21
N CYS A 28 -15.38 -24.21 -31.11
CA CYS A 28 -14.47 -24.74 -32.14
C CYS A 28 -14.77 -26.21 -32.45
N MET A 29 -14.99 -27.04 -31.43
CA MET A 29 -15.28 -28.46 -31.61
C MET A 29 -16.63 -28.69 -32.28
N ILE A 30 -17.66 -27.90 -31.95
CA ILE A 30 -18.96 -27.96 -32.63
C ILE A 30 -18.81 -27.59 -34.11
N VAL A 31 -18.10 -26.51 -34.41
CA VAL A 31 -17.84 -26.06 -35.79
C VAL A 31 -17.04 -27.11 -36.57
N LEU A 32 -16.03 -27.72 -35.96
CA LEU A 32 -15.24 -28.77 -36.59
C LEU A 32 -16.10 -29.98 -36.98
N VAL A 33 -16.95 -30.47 -36.06
CA VAL A 33 -17.85 -31.60 -36.33
C VAL A 33 -18.83 -31.26 -37.45
N TYR A 34 -19.37 -30.04 -37.45
CA TYR A 34 -20.26 -29.58 -38.52
C TYR A 34 -19.55 -29.53 -39.88
N LEU A 35 -18.35 -28.94 -39.94
CA LEU A 35 -17.58 -28.85 -41.19
C LEU A 35 -17.15 -30.20 -41.72
N LEU A 36 -16.81 -31.17 -40.85
CA LEU A 36 -16.49 -32.53 -41.28
C LEU A 36 -17.66 -33.25 -41.99
N LEU A 37 -18.90 -32.80 -41.81
CA LEU A 37 -20.08 -33.33 -42.49
C LEU A 37 -20.33 -32.65 -43.85
N GLU A 38 -19.86 -31.42 -44.05
CA GLU A 38 -20.15 -30.63 -45.26
C GLU A 38 -18.95 -30.44 -46.20
N THR A 39 -17.72 -30.46 -45.68
CA THR A 39 -16.50 -30.10 -46.43
C THR A 39 -15.41 -31.18 -46.34
N SER A 40 -14.35 -30.99 -47.13
CA SER A 40 -13.17 -31.85 -47.05
C SER A 40 -12.45 -31.71 -45.71
N VAL A 41 -11.82 -32.78 -45.22
CA VAL A 41 -11.12 -32.80 -43.93
C VAL A 41 -10.03 -31.72 -43.86
N GLU A 42 -9.35 -31.46 -44.98
CA GLU A 42 -8.29 -30.44 -45.07
C GLU A 42 -8.85 -29.02 -44.85
N GLU A 43 -9.97 -28.69 -45.49
CA GLU A 43 -10.62 -27.37 -45.35
C GLU A 43 -11.21 -27.19 -43.95
N ALA A 44 -11.87 -28.22 -43.41
CA ALA A 44 -12.45 -28.20 -42.06
C ALA A 44 -11.37 -27.95 -40.99
N LEU A 45 -10.24 -28.63 -41.10
CA LEU A 45 -9.12 -28.50 -40.17
C LEU A 45 -8.46 -27.11 -40.29
N ALA A 46 -8.20 -26.66 -41.52
CA ALA A 46 -7.59 -25.36 -41.76
C ALA A 46 -8.44 -24.22 -41.17
N PHE A 47 -9.76 -24.25 -41.38
CA PHE A 47 -10.67 -23.24 -40.84
C PHE A 47 -10.73 -23.28 -39.31
N THR A 48 -10.83 -24.47 -38.72
CA THR A 48 -10.94 -24.63 -37.26
C THR A 48 -9.70 -24.13 -36.53
N VAL A 49 -8.50 -24.37 -37.07
CA VAL A 49 -7.25 -23.88 -36.46
C VAL A 49 -7.20 -22.35 -36.45
N VAL A 50 -7.60 -21.70 -37.54
CA VAL A 50 -7.67 -20.22 -37.60
C VAL A 50 -8.66 -19.69 -36.57
N LEU A 51 -9.83 -20.31 -36.45
CA LEU A 51 -10.85 -19.93 -35.48
C LEU A 51 -10.37 -20.11 -34.04
N LEU A 52 -9.67 -21.21 -33.74
CA LEU A 52 -9.11 -21.49 -32.44
C LEU A 52 -8.09 -20.42 -32.03
N VAL A 53 -7.14 -20.08 -32.92
CA VAL A 53 -6.12 -19.05 -32.64
C VAL A 53 -6.77 -17.68 -32.45
N ALA A 54 -7.79 -17.34 -33.24
CA ALA A 54 -8.51 -16.07 -33.12
C ALA A 54 -9.32 -15.96 -31.81
N SER A 55 -9.65 -17.08 -31.17
CA SER A 55 -10.52 -17.12 -30.00
C SER A 55 -9.78 -17.01 -28.65
N ILE A 56 -8.45 -16.99 -28.63
CA ILE A 56 -7.65 -16.89 -27.40
C ILE A 56 -7.47 -15.42 -27.00
N PRO A 57 -7.97 -14.99 -25.84
CA PRO A 57 -7.94 -13.58 -25.39
C PRO A 57 -6.58 -13.11 -24.81
N LEU A 58 -5.47 -13.34 -25.50
CA LEU A 58 -4.10 -13.08 -24.97
C LEU A 58 -3.82 -11.59 -24.68
N ALA A 59 -4.50 -10.68 -25.37
CA ALA A 59 -4.25 -9.25 -25.27
C ALA A 59 -4.68 -8.65 -23.91
N ILE A 60 -5.69 -9.22 -23.26
CA ILE A 60 -6.29 -8.65 -22.04
C ILE A 60 -5.26 -8.61 -20.90
N GLU A 61 -4.51 -9.70 -20.72
CA GLU A 61 -3.49 -9.82 -19.68
C GLU A 61 -2.35 -8.79 -19.85
N ILE A 62 -1.92 -8.58 -21.10
CA ILE A 62 -0.86 -7.62 -21.44
C ILE A 62 -1.31 -6.20 -21.15
N VAL A 63 -2.53 -5.83 -21.57
CA VAL A 63 -3.07 -4.49 -21.37
C VAL A 63 -3.16 -4.16 -19.88
N ILE A 64 -3.68 -5.07 -19.07
CA ILE A 64 -3.88 -4.85 -17.63
C ILE A 64 -2.54 -4.70 -16.91
N THR A 65 -1.59 -5.59 -17.17
CA THR A 65 -0.24 -5.51 -16.57
C THR A 65 0.46 -4.20 -16.93
N THR A 66 0.34 -3.78 -18.20
CA THR A 66 0.92 -2.52 -18.67
C THR A 66 0.25 -1.32 -18.01
N THR A 67 -1.07 -1.31 -17.90
CA THR A 67 -1.82 -0.23 -17.24
C THR A 67 -1.46 -0.13 -15.75
N LEU A 68 -1.38 -1.26 -15.03
CA LEU A 68 -0.96 -1.28 -13.63
C LEU A 68 0.49 -0.80 -13.48
N ALA A 69 1.40 -1.19 -14.38
CA ALA A 69 2.79 -0.74 -14.35
C ALA A 69 2.92 0.77 -14.60
N LEU A 70 2.16 1.32 -15.55
CA LEU A 70 2.10 2.77 -15.77
C LEU A 70 1.51 3.49 -14.56
N GLY A 71 0.45 2.95 -13.94
CA GLY A 71 -0.12 3.47 -12.71
C GLY A 71 0.87 3.44 -11.53
N ALA A 72 1.67 2.38 -11.41
CA ALA A 72 2.72 2.28 -10.39
C ALA A 72 3.79 3.36 -10.57
N GLN A 73 4.17 3.63 -11.82
CA GLN A 73 5.11 4.69 -12.16
C GLN A 73 4.54 6.07 -11.79
N GLU A 74 3.27 6.33 -12.11
CA GLU A 74 2.63 7.60 -11.78
C GLU A 74 2.52 7.82 -10.26
N LEU A 75 2.08 6.79 -9.52
CA LEU A 75 2.05 6.82 -8.05
C LEU A 75 3.44 7.10 -7.44
N SER A 76 4.48 6.51 -8.02
CA SER A 76 5.86 6.73 -7.57
C SER A 76 6.32 8.18 -7.80
N ARG A 77 5.84 8.84 -8.87
CA ARG A 77 6.13 10.26 -9.12
C ARG A 77 5.48 11.18 -8.09
N GLU A 78 4.34 10.77 -7.55
CA GLU A 78 3.64 11.45 -6.45
C GLU A 78 4.19 11.07 -5.06
N GLY A 79 5.31 10.33 -4.99
CA GLY A 79 5.97 9.96 -3.74
C GLY A 79 5.43 8.71 -3.05
N ALA A 80 4.51 7.96 -3.69
CA ALA A 80 4.01 6.69 -3.18
C ALA A 80 4.79 5.51 -3.77
N ILE A 81 5.55 4.80 -2.93
CA ILE A 81 6.34 3.64 -3.38
C ILE A 81 5.43 2.41 -3.52
N VAL A 82 5.25 1.93 -4.76
CA VAL A 82 4.47 0.73 -5.07
C VAL A 82 5.39 -0.49 -5.12
N ALA A 83 5.33 -1.34 -4.11
CA ALA A 83 6.17 -2.54 -4.02
C ALA A 83 5.72 -3.70 -4.91
N ARG A 84 4.42 -3.78 -5.23
CA ARG A 84 3.81 -4.82 -6.06
C ARG A 84 2.59 -4.27 -6.82
N LEU A 85 2.36 -4.70 -8.05
CA LEU A 85 1.24 -4.21 -8.88
C LEU A 85 -0.13 -4.54 -8.26
N SER A 86 -0.25 -5.70 -7.60
CA SER A 86 -1.48 -6.10 -6.89
C SER A 86 -1.86 -5.14 -5.76
N ALA A 87 -0.91 -4.38 -5.20
CA ALA A 87 -1.21 -3.39 -4.16
C ALA A 87 -2.04 -2.22 -4.70
N ILE A 88 -1.95 -1.92 -6.01
CA ILE A 88 -2.78 -0.90 -6.65
C ILE A 88 -4.24 -1.37 -6.69
N GLU A 89 -4.46 -2.65 -6.95
CA GLU A 89 -5.80 -3.27 -6.94
C GLU A 89 -6.40 -3.27 -5.53
N ASP A 90 -5.62 -3.71 -4.54
CA ASP A 90 -6.03 -3.74 -3.13
C ASP A 90 -6.39 -2.33 -2.66
N MET A 91 -5.60 -1.32 -3.03
CA MET A 91 -5.84 0.09 -2.69
C MET A 91 -7.09 0.64 -3.38
N ALA A 92 -7.33 0.30 -4.64
CA ALA A 92 -8.52 0.74 -5.37
C ALA A 92 -9.83 0.17 -4.78
N GLY A 93 -9.79 -1.03 -4.20
CA GLY A 93 -10.92 -1.67 -3.51
C GLY A 93 -11.03 -1.36 -2.01
N MET A 94 -10.13 -0.53 -1.46
CA MET A 94 -10.05 -0.29 -0.02
C MET A 94 -11.23 0.55 0.47
N ALA A 95 -11.99 0.00 1.42
CA ALA A 95 -13.10 0.71 2.08
C ALA A 95 -12.70 1.35 3.43
N ILE A 96 -11.70 0.79 4.11
CA ILE A 96 -11.25 1.23 5.44
C ILE A 96 -9.73 1.39 5.42
N LEU A 97 -9.26 2.59 5.76
CA LEU A 97 -7.85 2.88 5.98
C LEU A 97 -7.56 2.90 7.48
N CYS A 98 -6.84 1.89 7.96
CA CYS A 98 -6.28 1.88 9.31
C CYS A 98 -4.91 2.54 9.27
N SER A 99 -4.75 3.66 9.97
CA SER A 99 -3.47 4.36 10.10
C SER A 99 -2.94 4.21 11.51
N ASP A 100 -1.65 3.92 11.64
CA ASP A 100 -1.00 3.87 12.95
C ASP A 100 -0.74 5.29 13.50
N LYS A 101 -0.75 5.45 14.81
CA LYS A 101 -0.54 6.76 15.43
C LYS A 101 0.94 7.13 15.47
N THR A 102 1.77 6.26 16.06
CA THR A 102 3.16 6.58 16.39
C THR A 102 4.04 6.36 15.16
N GLY A 103 4.68 7.42 14.67
CA GLY A 103 5.55 7.35 13.48
C GLY A 103 4.81 7.34 12.13
N THR A 104 3.48 7.41 12.12
CA THR A 104 2.69 7.69 10.89
C THR A 104 1.90 8.98 11.03
N LEU A 105 0.92 9.06 11.94
CA LEU A 105 0.18 10.32 12.18
C LEU A 105 0.99 11.34 13.00
N THR A 106 1.94 10.87 13.80
CA THR A 106 2.77 11.70 14.66
C THR A 106 4.22 11.66 14.21
N MET A 107 4.93 12.78 14.34
CA MET A 107 6.34 12.91 13.99
C MET A 107 7.30 12.18 14.94
N ASN A 108 6.76 11.40 15.88
CA ASN A 108 7.50 10.78 16.99
C ASN A 108 8.41 11.79 17.73
N GLN A 109 7.97 13.05 17.78
CA GLN A 109 8.65 14.16 18.42
C GLN A 109 7.68 14.79 19.41
N MET A 110 8.08 14.83 20.67
CA MET A 110 7.31 15.54 21.70
C MET A 110 7.74 17.00 21.71
N VAL A 111 6.77 17.89 21.94
CA VAL A 111 6.98 19.34 21.95
C VAL A 111 6.27 19.94 23.16
N ILE A 112 6.89 20.95 23.78
CA ILE A 112 6.24 21.72 24.83
C ILE A 112 5.34 22.76 24.17
N GLN A 113 4.07 22.79 24.56
CA GLN A 113 3.13 23.78 24.06
C GLN A 113 3.44 25.17 24.63
N ALA A 114 3.26 26.21 23.81
CA ALA A 114 3.52 27.59 24.19
C ALA A 114 2.73 28.00 25.45
N GLU A 115 1.50 27.52 25.57
CA GLU A 115 0.68 27.68 26.77
C GLU A 115 0.81 26.42 27.62
N THR A 116 1.65 26.47 28.64
CA THR A 116 1.76 25.37 29.62
C THR A 116 0.89 25.72 30.82
N PRO A 117 -0.20 24.98 31.08
CA PRO A 117 -1.08 25.28 32.21
C PRO A 117 -0.32 25.08 33.52
N VAL A 118 -0.29 26.13 34.33
CA VAL A 118 0.29 26.13 35.68
C VAL A 118 -0.86 26.09 36.68
N PHE A 119 -0.90 25.05 37.50
CA PHE A 119 -2.00 24.81 38.45
C PHE A 119 -1.80 25.47 39.83
N SER A 120 -0.65 26.12 40.04
CA SER A 120 -0.33 26.84 41.28
C SER A 120 -0.21 28.35 41.02
N LYS A 121 -0.70 29.15 41.98
CA LYS A 121 -0.69 30.63 41.88
C LYS A 121 0.75 31.16 41.96
N GLY A 122 1.12 32.02 41.01
CA GLY A 122 2.44 32.66 40.95
C GLY A 122 3.51 31.84 40.24
N GLU A 123 3.19 30.62 39.80
CA GLU A 123 4.09 29.80 38.99
C GLU A 123 3.99 30.16 37.52
N THR A 124 5.12 30.05 36.82
CA THR A 124 5.23 30.33 35.39
C THR A 124 5.72 29.07 34.67
N GLN A 125 5.60 29.02 33.35
CA GLN A 125 6.20 27.95 32.55
C GLN A 125 7.71 27.79 32.84
N TYR A 126 8.41 28.90 33.08
CA TYR A 126 9.83 28.89 33.42
C TYR A 126 10.12 28.15 34.73
N THR A 127 9.39 28.44 35.80
CA THR A 127 9.58 27.75 37.09
C THR A 127 9.15 26.29 37.01
N LEU A 128 8.08 25.99 36.27
CA LEU A 128 7.65 24.61 36.02
C LEU A 128 8.73 23.79 35.28
N LEU A 129 9.35 24.37 34.24
CA LEU A 129 10.43 23.73 33.49
C LEU A 129 11.68 23.49 34.34
N ARG A 130 12.01 24.42 35.24
CA ARG A 130 13.12 24.23 36.19
C ARG A 130 12.88 23.06 37.12
N TYR A 131 11.68 22.95 37.71
CA TYR A 131 11.35 21.80 38.56
C TYR A 131 11.32 20.48 37.77
N ALA A 132 10.80 20.50 36.55
CA ALA A 132 10.81 19.33 35.67
C ALA A 132 12.24 18.88 35.34
N ALA A 133 13.15 19.82 35.05
CA ALA A 133 14.57 19.51 34.80
C ALA A 133 15.29 18.97 36.05
N MET A 134 14.93 19.46 37.23
CA MET A 134 15.41 18.88 38.50
C MET A 134 14.94 17.44 38.69
N ALA A 135 13.67 17.16 38.39
CA ALA A 135 13.10 15.81 38.45
C ALA A 135 13.72 14.85 37.41
N ALA A 136 14.00 15.35 36.21
CA ALA A 136 14.70 14.63 35.14
C ALA A 136 16.21 14.44 35.42
N LYS A 137 16.70 14.93 36.58
CA LYS A 137 18.11 14.89 36.99
C LYS A 137 19.04 15.47 35.91
N TRP A 138 18.93 16.77 35.65
CA TRP A 138 19.68 17.51 34.61
C TRP A 138 21.21 17.30 34.48
N LYS A 139 21.86 16.64 35.44
CA LYS A 139 23.29 16.26 35.39
C LYS A 139 23.54 14.84 34.82
N GLU A 140 22.51 14.00 34.74
CA GLU A 140 22.53 12.68 34.14
C GLU A 140 22.01 12.77 32.69
N PRO A 141 22.40 11.84 31.78
CA PRO A 141 21.82 11.77 30.45
C PRO A 141 20.31 11.44 30.53
N PRO A 142 19.48 12.00 29.63
CA PRO A 142 18.04 11.76 29.62
C PRO A 142 17.72 10.27 29.40
N ARG A 143 16.74 9.73 30.14
CA ARG A 143 16.37 8.31 30.08
C ARG A 143 15.29 8.01 29.06
N ASP A 144 14.42 8.98 28.80
CA ASP A 144 13.33 8.87 27.84
C ASP A 144 13.16 10.17 27.02
N ALA A 145 12.17 10.16 26.13
CA ALA A 145 11.91 11.28 25.26
C ALA A 145 11.29 12.49 25.99
N LEU A 146 10.67 12.32 27.17
CA LEU A 146 10.15 13.42 27.99
C LEU A 146 11.30 14.12 28.71
N ASP A 147 12.24 13.37 29.28
CA ASP A 147 13.47 13.91 29.85
C ASP A 147 14.23 14.70 28.80
N THR A 148 14.37 14.13 27.60
CA THR A 148 15.04 14.79 26.47
C THR A 148 14.36 16.10 26.10
N LEU A 149 13.02 16.14 26.07
CA LEU A 149 12.26 17.35 25.79
C LEU A 149 12.48 18.43 26.87
N VAL A 150 12.37 18.04 28.14
CA VAL A 150 12.48 18.96 29.28
C VAL A 150 13.88 19.55 29.39
N LEU A 151 14.92 18.72 29.29
CA LEU A 151 16.31 19.17 29.42
C LEU A 151 16.76 20.06 28.25
N ASN A 152 16.20 19.88 27.05
CA ASN A 152 16.44 20.77 25.92
C ASN A 152 15.69 22.11 26.04
N ALA A 153 14.55 22.14 26.72
CA ALA A 153 13.72 23.34 26.83
C ALA A 153 14.01 24.17 28.09
N ALA A 154 14.54 23.57 29.15
CA ALA A 154 14.85 24.24 30.39
C ALA A 154 16.17 25.04 30.31
N ASP A 155 16.21 26.20 30.97
CA ASP A 155 17.42 27.00 31.14
C ASP A 155 18.34 26.35 32.19
N LEU A 156 19.23 25.46 31.73
CA LEU A 156 20.13 24.68 32.58
C LEU A 156 21.15 25.56 33.33
N ALA A 157 21.55 26.70 32.77
CA ALA A 157 22.49 27.62 33.42
C ALA A 157 21.91 28.22 34.71
N SER A 158 20.60 28.43 34.75
CA SER A 158 19.88 28.86 35.97
C SER A 158 19.84 27.80 37.08
N LEU A 159 20.19 26.54 36.78
CA LEU A 159 20.18 25.43 37.76
C LEU A 159 21.56 25.20 38.38
N GLU A 160 22.63 25.74 37.77
CA GLU A 160 24.00 25.67 38.31
C GLU A 160 24.27 26.74 39.39
N SER A 161 23.44 27.78 39.43
CA SER A 161 23.51 28.88 40.42
C SER A 161 22.75 28.62 41.72
N VAL A 162 22.20 27.41 41.88
CA VAL A 162 21.51 26.91 43.09
C VAL A 162 22.44 25.99 43.86
#